data_AF-A0A7V4WYT3-F1
#
_entry.id   AF-A0A7V4WYT3-F1
#
_cell.length_a   1.000
_cell.length_b   1.000
_cell.length_c   1.000
_cell.angle_alpha   90.00
_cell.angle_beta   90.00
_cell.angle_gamma   90.00
#
_symmetry.space_group_name_H-M   'P 1'
#
loop_
_entity.id
_entity.type
_entity.pdbx_description
1 polymer ?
#
loop_
_entity_poly.entity_id
_entity_poly.type
_entity_poly.pdbx_seq_one_letter_code
_entity_poly.pdbx_strand_id
1 'polypeptide(L)'
;MLKKKEKYVIAVVGATGAVGNEMIKTLEQRKFPVESLRLFASERSEGKKLEYKDTEIAVEKLDENSFKGIDIALFSAGAERSKIWAPIAAKSGCVVVDNSSQWRMDPEIPLVVPEVNPDDLKWHKGIIANPNCSTIQMVVVLKPIHDAVKIKRVVVTTFQAVSGTGQKAIDELLQQTTDLLNFRDVKCNVYPHQIAFNVLPHIDKFLENGYTKEEMKMVNETKKIMGDR
;
A
#
# COMPACT_ATOMS: atom_id res chain seq x y z
N MET A 1 20.72 -7.67 6.90
CA MET A 1 20.39 -7.11 5.57
C MET A 1 20.35 -8.22 4.55
N LEU A 2 19.37 -8.19 3.65
CA LEU A 2 19.28 -9.12 2.52
C LEU A 2 20.54 -8.95 1.65
N LYS A 3 21.28 -10.04 1.42
CA LYS A 3 22.44 -10.00 0.51
C LYS A 3 21.94 -9.87 -0.92
N LYS A 4 22.64 -9.09 -1.75
CA LYS A 4 22.33 -8.98 -3.18
C LYS A 4 22.40 -10.36 -3.83
N LYS A 5 21.32 -10.77 -4.49
CA LYS A 5 21.21 -11.99 -5.28
C LYS A 5 20.96 -11.65 -6.75
N GLU A 6 21.24 -12.61 -7.64
CA GLU A 6 20.87 -12.50 -9.06
C GLU A 6 19.36 -12.58 -9.26
N LYS A 7 18.67 -13.41 -8.46
CA LYS A 7 17.21 -13.53 -8.42
C LYS A 7 16.71 -13.72 -6.98
N TYR A 8 15.44 -13.44 -6.75
CA TYR A 8 14.80 -13.47 -5.43
C TYR A 8 13.50 -14.27 -5.45
N VAL A 9 13.23 -14.97 -4.33
CA VAL A 9 11.91 -15.56 -4.07
C VAL A 9 11.00 -14.49 -3.48
N ILE A 10 9.91 -14.17 -4.19
CA ILE A 10 9.01 -13.06 -3.83
C ILE A 10 7.66 -13.58 -3.37
N ALA A 11 7.12 -13.01 -2.29
CA ALA A 11 5.72 -13.15 -1.91
C ALA A 11 4.92 -11.88 -2.18
N VAL A 12 3.66 -12.04 -2.61
CA VAL A 12 2.66 -10.97 -2.57
C VAL A 12 1.52 -11.39 -1.66
N VAL A 13 1.36 -10.69 -0.55
CA VAL A 13 0.32 -10.92 0.46
C VAL A 13 -0.83 -9.94 0.24
N GLY A 14 -2.04 -10.47 0.02
CA GLY A 14 -3.16 -9.70 -0.49
C GLY A 14 -3.20 -9.67 -2.02
N ALA A 15 -2.69 -10.72 -2.66
CA ALA A 15 -2.52 -10.81 -4.12
C ALA A 15 -3.81 -10.57 -4.93
N THR A 16 -4.97 -10.94 -4.39
CA THR A 16 -6.26 -10.76 -5.08
C THR A 16 -6.88 -9.38 -4.91
N GLY A 17 -6.29 -8.49 -4.11
CA GLY A 17 -6.72 -7.10 -3.99
C GLY A 17 -6.21 -6.25 -5.16
N ALA A 18 -6.80 -5.06 -5.35
CA ALA A 18 -6.42 -4.14 -6.43
C ALA A 18 -4.90 -3.82 -6.43
N VAL A 19 -4.36 -3.45 -5.26
CA VAL A 19 -2.92 -3.15 -5.11
C VAL A 19 -2.06 -4.41 -5.26
N GLY A 20 -2.49 -5.57 -4.78
CA GLY A 20 -1.76 -6.83 -4.94
C GLY A 20 -1.59 -7.21 -6.42
N ASN A 21 -2.64 -7.03 -7.22
CA ASN A 21 -2.57 -7.22 -8.67
C ASN A 21 -1.59 -6.23 -9.33
N GLU A 22 -1.60 -4.96 -8.93
CA GLU A 22 -0.63 -3.98 -9.43
C GLU A 22 0.80 -4.26 -8.99
N MET A 23 1.03 -4.82 -7.80
CA MET A 23 2.36 -5.29 -7.39
C MET A 23 2.87 -6.40 -8.33
N ILE A 24 2.04 -7.38 -8.68
CA ILE A 24 2.40 -8.48 -9.60
C ILE A 24 2.73 -7.92 -10.99
N LYS A 25 1.86 -7.08 -11.54
CA LYS A 25 2.08 -6.43 -12.84
C LYS A 25 3.35 -5.57 -12.84
N THR A 26 3.61 -4.83 -11.75
CA THR A 26 4.80 -3.98 -11.63
C THR A 26 6.08 -4.82 -11.61
N LEU A 27 6.10 -5.96 -10.90
CA LEU A 27 7.23 -6.89 -10.91
C LEU A 27 7.56 -7.35 -12.34
N GLU A 28 6.53 -7.66 -13.12
CA GLU A 28 6.66 -8.08 -14.52
C GLU A 28 7.15 -6.93 -15.42
N GLN A 29 6.46 -5.79 -15.41
CA GLN A 29 6.77 -4.62 -16.24
C GLN A 29 8.18 -4.09 -16.00
N ARG A 30 8.61 -4.07 -14.73
CA ARG A 30 9.97 -3.64 -14.35
C ARG A 30 11.02 -4.72 -14.56
N LYS A 31 10.64 -5.90 -15.06
CA LYS A 31 11.50 -7.07 -15.23
C LYS A 31 12.28 -7.37 -13.94
N PHE A 32 11.61 -7.28 -12.79
CA PHE A 32 12.24 -7.54 -11.50
C PHE A 32 12.84 -8.95 -11.51
N PRO A 33 14.03 -9.17 -10.93
CA PRO A 33 14.71 -10.45 -10.95
C PRO A 33 14.05 -11.46 -10.00
N VAL A 34 12.86 -11.94 -10.37
CA VAL A 34 12.09 -12.95 -9.64
C VAL A 34 12.58 -14.35 -10.03
N GLU A 35 12.96 -15.15 -9.04
CA GLU A 35 13.25 -16.57 -9.17
C GLU A 35 11.94 -17.37 -9.15
N SER A 36 11.11 -17.13 -8.15
CA SER A 36 9.77 -17.68 -8.00
C SER A 36 8.86 -16.67 -7.30
N LEU A 37 7.56 -16.72 -7.61
CA LEU A 37 6.54 -15.82 -7.07
C LEU A 37 5.49 -16.66 -6.32
N ARG A 38 5.24 -16.31 -5.07
CA ARG A 38 4.18 -16.91 -4.25
C ARG A 38 3.10 -15.89 -3.93
N LEU A 39 1.85 -16.30 -4.11
CA LEU A 39 0.70 -15.41 -4.02
C LEU A 39 -0.17 -15.83 -2.84
N PHE A 40 -0.42 -14.93 -1.92
CA PHE A 40 -1.19 -15.22 -0.72
C PHE A 40 -2.41 -14.31 -0.60
N ALA A 41 -3.53 -14.89 -0.16
CA ALA A 41 -4.75 -14.13 0.12
C ALA A 41 -5.58 -14.75 1.26
N SER A 42 -6.81 -14.29 1.42
CA SER A 42 -7.77 -14.93 2.33
C SER A 42 -8.15 -16.33 1.83
N GLU A 43 -8.59 -17.20 2.74
CA GLU A 43 -9.16 -18.53 2.43
C GLU A 43 -10.22 -18.50 1.33
N ARG A 44 -11.06 -17.45 1.26
CA ARG A 44 -12.06 -17.25 0.19
C ARG A 44 -11.46 -17.10 -1.22
N SER A 45 -10.15 -16.92 -1.33
CA SER A 45 -9.41 -16.72 -2.57
C SER A 45 -8.40 -17.83 -2.84
N GLU A 46 -8.31 -18.83 -1.97
CA GLU A 46 -7.44 -19.98 -2.17
C GLU A 46 -7.81 -20.73 -3.45
N GLY A 47 -6.80 -21.15 -4.22
CA GLY A 47 -6.97 -21.84 -5.49
C GLY A 47 -7.33 -20.94 -6.68
N LYS A 48 -7.64 -19.65 -6.46
CA LYS A 48 -7.71 -18.69 -7.57
C LYS A 48 -6.36 -18.60 -8.26
N LYS A 49 -6.36 -18.40 -9.57
CA LYS A 49 -5.14 -18.26 -10.35
C LYS A 49 -4.95 -16.81 -10.79
N LEU A 50 -3.73 -16.32 -10.70
CA LEU A 50 -3.33 -15.01 -11.20
C LEU A 50 -2.19 -15.19 -12.19
N GLU A 51 -2.17 -14.37 -13.24
CA GLU A 51 -1.19 -14.46 -14.31
C GLU A 51 0.09 -13.70 -13.96
N TYR A 52 1.23 -14.28 -14.33
CA TYR A 52 2.55 -13.65 -14.26
C TYR A 52 3.46 -14.29 -15.31
N LYS A 53 3.99 -13.49 -16.27
CA LYS A 53 4.85 -13.98 -17.37
C LYS A 53 4.25 -15.17 -18.12
N ASP A 54 3.02 -14.99 -18.61
CA ASP A 54 2.25 -15.99 -19.35
C ASP A 54 2.01 -17.31 -18.57
N THR A 55 2.23 -17.31 -17.25
CA THR A 55 2.06 -18.47 -16.38
C THR A 55 1.01 -18.17 -15.32
N GLU A 56 0.12 -19.13 -15.08
CA GLU A 56 -0.85 -19.06 -13.98
C GLU A 56 -0.24 -19.52 -12.66
N ILE A 57 -0.35 -18.70 -11.62
CA ILE A 57 0.12 -19.00 -10.26
C ILE A 57 -1.10 -19.10 -9.35
N ALA A 58 -1.23 -20.22 -8.64
CA ALA A 58 -2.30 -20.43 -7.68
C ALA A 58 -2.08 -19.58 -6.41
N VAL A 59 -3.18 -19.01 -5.92
CA VAL A 59 -3.22 -18.26 -4.66
C VAL A 59 -3.34 -19.21 -3.49
N GLU A 60 -2.50 -19.00 -2.50
CA GLU A 60 -2.33 -19.85 -1.33
C GLU A 60 -2.84 -19.16 -0.06
N LYS A 61 -3.19 -19.96 0.94
CA LYS A 61 -3.52 -19.47 2.29
C LYS A 61 -2.23 -19.21 3.08
N LEU A 62 -2.25 -18.21 3.94
CA LEU A 62 -1.15 -17.96 4.89
C LEU A 62 -1.22 -18.92 6.07
N ASP A 63 -0.05 -19.42 6.44
CA ASP A 63 0.27 -20.15 7.67
C ASP A 63 1.63 -19.69 8.22
N GLU A 64 2.02 -20.22 9.38
CA GLU A 64 3.26 -19.83 10.07
C GLU A 64 4.53 -20.21 9.29
N ASN A 65 4.45 -21.14 8.34
CA ASN A 65 5.57 -21.61 7.53
C ASN A 65 5.63 -20.95 6.15
N SER A 66 4.63 -20.14 5.80
CA SER A 66 4.45 -19.59 4.45
C SER A 66 5.63 -18.75 3.97
N PHE A 67 6.38 -18.16 4.89
CA PHE A 67 7.51 -17.28 4.58
C PHE A 67 8.88 -17.96 4.59
N LYS A 68 8.94 -19.28 4.84
CA LYS A 68 10.21 -20.02 4.77
C LYS A 68 10.76 -19.99 3.35
N GLY A 69 12.02 -19.59 3.20
CA GLY A 69 12.70 -19.49 1.91
C GLY A 69 12.29 -18.29 1.06
N ILE A 70 11.47 -17.37 1.59
CA ILE A 70 11.08 -16.13 0.90
C ILE A 70 12.08 -15.03 1.21
N ASP A 71 12.58 -14.36 0.18
CA ASP A 71 13.53 -13.27 0.33
C ASP A 71 12.84 -11.94 0.64
N ILE A 72 11.78 -11.63 -0.12
CA ILE A 72 11.04 -10.38 -0.01
C ILE A 72 9.54 -10.67 -0.06
N ALA A 73 8.78 -10.06 0.85
CA ALA A 73 7.34 -10.13 0.83
C ALA A 73 6.71 -8.73 0.74
N LEU A 74 5.91 -8.54 -0.30
CA LEU A 74 5.14 -7.33 -0.55
C LEU A 74 3.75 -7.50 0.09
N PHE A 75 3.45 -6.68 1.09
CA PHE A 75 2.22 -6.78 1.86
C PHE A 75 1.22 -5.71 1.45
N SER A 76 0.03 -6.14 1.06
CA SER A 76 -1.12 -5.29 0.80
C SER A 76 -2.43 -5.97 1.23
N ALA A 77 -2.46 -6.49 2.46
CA ALA A 77 -3.62 -7.20 3.03
C ALA A 77 -4.30 -6.47 4.20
N GLY A 78 -3.97 -5.19 4.40
CA GLY A 78 -4.50 -4.35 5.48
C GLY A 78 -3.73 -4.46 6.80
N ALA A 79 -3.94 -3.48 7.69
CA ALA A 79 -3.18 -3.31 8.93
C ALA A 79 -3.30 -4.49 9.90
N GLU A 80 -4.52 -5.00 10.11
CA GLU A 80 -4.78 -6.12 11.02
C GLU A 80 -4.02 -7.40 10.62
N ARG A 81 -4.01 -7.72 9.32
CA ARG A 81 -3.24 -8.88 8.83
C ARG A 81 -1.74 -8.62 8.92
N SER A 82 -1.30 -7.41 8.59
CA SER A 82 0.12 -7.05 8.67
C SER A 82 0.66 -7.18 10.10
N LYS A 83 -0.12 -6.75 11.10
CA LYS A 83 0.21 -6.87 12.52
C LYS A 83 0.54 -8.31 12.95
N ILE A 84 -0.10 -9.29 12.33
CA ILE A 84 0.10 -10.72 12.60
C ILE A 84 1.25 -11.27 11.74
N TRP A 85 1.18 -11.09 10.43
CA TRP A 85 2.01 -11.82 9.48
C TRP A 85 3.36 -11.16 9.18
N ALA A 86 3.47 -9.83 9.25
CA ALA A 86 4.74 -9.16 8.97
C ALA A 86 5.84 -9.55 9.97
N PRO A 87 5.58 -9.64 11.30
CA PRO A 87 6.57 -10.14 12.24
C PRO A 87 6.94 -11.61 12.03
N ILE A 88 6.00 -12.47 11.62
CA ILE A 88 6.26 -13.89 11.31
C ILE A 88 7.18 -14.01 10.09
N ALA A 89 6.89 -13.23 9.04
CA ALA A 89 7.72 -13.17 7.84
C ALA A 89 9.13 -12.67 8.17
N ALA A 90 9.25 -11.56 8.90
CA ALA A 90 10.54 -11.01 9.33
C ALA A 90 11.36 -12.01 10.15
N LYS A 91 10.73 -12.74 11.08
CA LYS A 91 11.38 -13.80 11.87
C LYS A 91 11.84 -14.99 11.02
N SER A 92 11.21 -15.23 9.88
CA SER A 92 11.60 -16.28 8.92
C SER A 92 12.80 -15.88 8.04
N GLY A 93 13.33 -14.66 8.22
CA GLY A 93 14.45 -14.11 7.46
C GLY A 93 14.04 -13.32 6.20
N CYS A 94 12.73 -13.19 5.95
CA CYS A 94 12.17 -12.42 4.84
C CYS A 94 12.20 -10.92 5.14
N VAL A 95 12.47 -10.09 4.12
CA VAL A 95 12.27 -8.64 4.21
C VAL A 95 10.87 -8.28 3.78
N VAL A 96 10.09 -7.72 4.69
CA VAL A 96 8.71 -7.29 4.44
C VAL A 96 8.69 -5.84 4.00
N VAL A 97 8.02 -5.56 2.88
CA VAL A 97 7.63 -4.21 2.46
C VAL A 97 6.12 -4.08 2.63
N ASP A 98 5.69 -3.33 3.64
CA ASP A 98 4.29 -3.26 4.05
C ASP A 98 3.60 -1.97 3.61
N ASN A 99 2.57 -2.11 2.77
CA ASN A 99 1.75 -1.00 2.26
C ASN A 99 0.55 -0.66 3.17
N SER A 100 0.49 -1.19 4.39
CA SER A 100 -0.53 -0.80 5.35
C SER A 100 -0.07 0.37 6.23
N SER A 101 -0.99 1.00 6.95
CA SER A 101 -0.64 2.04 7.92
C SER A 101 -0.02 1.49 9.22
N GLN A 102 0.03 0.16 9.40
CA GLN A 102 0.33 -0.48 10.69
C GLN A 102 1.68 -0.05 11.27
N TRP A 103 2.70 0.06 10.43
CA TRP A 103 4.09 0.23 10.86
C TRP A 103 4.66 1.62 10.59
N ARG A 104 3.92 2.48 9.88
CA ARG A 104 4.46 3.72 9.31
C ARG A 104 5.01 4.68 10.36
N MET A 105 4.38 4.75 11.54
CA MET A 105 4.80 5.64 12.62
C MET A 105 5.60 4.94 13.72
N ASP A 106 5.89 3.65 13.58
CA ASP A 106 6.75 2.93 14.52
C ASP A 106 8.18 3.49 14.46
N PRO A 107 8.81 3.87 15.57
CA PRO A 107 10.16 4.43 15.58
C PRO A 107 11.25 3.41 15.17
N GLU A 108 10.98 2.11 15.26
CA GLU A 108 11.93 1.05 14.90
C GLU A 108 11.79 0.57 13.45
N ILE A 109 10.81 1.08 12.71
CA ILE A 109 10.54 0.69 11.31
C ILE A 109 10.70 1.88 10.36
N PRO A 110 11.50 1.75 9.29
CA PRO A 110 11.70 2.83 8.33
C PRO A 110 10.47 3.04 7.46
N LEU A 111 10.13 4.30 7.23
CA LEU A 111 9.08 4.74 6.33
C LEU A 111 9.75 5.35 5.11
N VAL A 112 9.75 4.64 3.98
CA VAL A 112 10.70 4.91 2.89
C VAL A 112 10.01 5.37 1.62
N VAL A 113 10.51 6.46 1.05
CA VAL A 113 10.35 6.84 -0.35
C VAL A 113 11.74 6.85 -0.99
N PRO A 114 12.03 5.97 -1.97
CA PRO A 114 13.38 5.80 -2.52
C PRO A 114 14.03 7.10 -3.02
N GLU A 115 13.25 8.02 -3.57
CA GLU A 115 13.71 9.31 -4.09
C GLU A 115 13.99 10.35 -2.99
N VAL A 116 13.59 10.09 -1.74
CA VAL A 116 13.63 11.07 -0.64
C VAL A 116 14.58 10.65 0.48
N ASN A 117 14.43 9.43 0.99
CA ASN A 117 15.18 8.91 2.13
C ASN A 117 15.67 7.47 1.91
N PRO A 118 16.41 7.17 0.83
CA PRO A 118 16.87 5.81 0.54
C PRO A 118 17.79 5.25 1.64
N ASP A 119 18.52 6.12 2.34
CA ASP A 119 19.41 5.73 3.43
C ASP A 119 18.67 5.10 4.63
N ASP A 120 17.36 5.35 4.78
CA ASP A 120 16.58 4.77 5.88
C ASP A 120 16.39 3.26 5.74
N LEU A 121 16.60 2.71 4.55
CA LEU A 121 16.66 1.26 4.37
C LEU A 121 17.77 0.63 5.21
N LYS A 122 18.82 1.37 5.60
CA LYS A 122 19.97 0.79 6.28
C LYS A 122 19.66 0.28 7.69
N TRP A 123 18.62 0.79 8.33
CA TRP A 123 18.32 0.46 9.73
C TRP A 123 17.08 -0.42 9.90
N HIS A 124 16.51 -0.95 8.80
CA HIS A 124 15.36 -1.86 8.88
C HIS A 124 15.68 -3.12 9.70
N LYS A 125 14.71 -3.59 10.51
CA LYS A 125 14.81 -4.85 11.27
C LYS A 125 13.99 -6.00 10.66
N GLY A 126 13.82 -5.97 9.34
CA GLY A 126 13.10 -6.99 8.56
C GLY A 126 11.73 -6.52 8.08
N ILE A 127 11.23 -5.39 8.58
CA ILE A 127 10.03 -4.73 8.08
C ILE A 127 10.41 -3.32 7.61
N ILE A 128 9.87 -2.92 6.46
CA ILE A 128 9.95 -1.59 5.87
C ILE A 128 8.51 -1.15 5.61
N ALA A 129 8.14 0.04 6.07
CA ALA A 129 6.83 0.61 5.83
C ALA A 129 6.83 1.40 4.51
N ASN A 130 5.82 1.15 3.68
CA ASN A 130 5.51 1.95 2.50
C ASN A 130 4.49 3.05 2.88
N PRO A 131 4.72 4.33 2.52
CA PRO A 131 3.87 5.43 2.96
C PRO A 131 2.48 5.45 2.32
N ASN A 132 1.66 6.39 2.81
CA ASN A 132 0.39 6.76 2.22
C ASN A 132 0.60 7.31 0.79
N CYS A 133 -0.28 6.92 -0.13
CA CYS A 133 -0.20 7.28 -1.54
C CYS A 133 -0.12 8.80 -1.78
N SER A 134 -0.98 9.59 -1.13
CA SER A 134 -0.98 11.05 -1.22
C SER A 134 0.30 11.66 -0.66
N THR A 135 0.90 11.02 0.35
CA THR A 135 2.19 11.45 0.90
C THR A 135 3.33 11.18 -0.09
N ILE A 136 3.41 9.98 -0.67
CA ILE A 136 4.48 9.59 -1.62
C ILE A 136 4.58 10.61 -2.76
N GLN A 137 3.47 10.86 -3.46
CA GLN A 137 3.47 11.80 -4.59
C GLN A 137 3.88 13.22 -4.18
N MET A 138 3.51 13.63 -2.96
CA MET A 138 3.82 14.96 -2.44
C MET A 138 5.32 15.07 -2.13
N VAL A 139 5.88 14.15 -1.33
CA VAL A 139 7.28 14.26 -0.87
C VAL A 139 8.28 14.09 -1.99
N VAL A 140 7.99 13.30 -3.03
CA VAL A 140 8.84 13.19 -4.23
C VAL A 140 9.03 14.55 -4.90
N VAL A 141 7.96 15.35 -4.98
CA VAL A 141 8.03 16.71 -5.56
C VAL A 141 8.63 17.71 -4.57
N LEU A 142 8.29 17.60 -3.29
CA LEU A 142 8.73 18.57 -2.29
C LEU A 142 10.21 18.42 -1.91
N LYS A 143 10.77 17.21 -1.94
CA LYS A 143 12.16 16.96 -1.53
C LYS A 143 13.20 17.84 -2.23
N PRO A 144 13.28 17.90 -3.58
CA PRO A 144 14.26 18.76 -4.25
C PRO A 144 14.05 20.25 -3.93
N ILE A 145 12.80 20.70 -3.76
CA ILE A 145 12.49 22.09 -3.39
C ILE A 145 12.93 22.37 -1.95
N HIS A 146 12.66 21.44 -1.04
CA HIS A 146 13.03 21.53 0.36
C HIS A 146 14.55 21.60 0.55
N ASP A 147 15.31 20.83 -0.23
CA ASP A 147 16.77 20.83 -0.16
C ASP A 147 17.37 22.14 -0.69
N ALA A 148 16.72 22.77 -1.67
CA ALA A 148 17.18 24.03 -2.25
C ALA A 148 16.87 25.26 -1.39
N VAL A 149 15.65 25.36 -0.84
CA VAL A 149 15.16 26.61 -0.20
C VAL A 149 14.44 26.41 1.13
N LYS A 150 14.47 25.21 1.72
CA LYS A 150 13.82 24.82 2.97
C LYS A 150 12.34 25.26 3.07
N ILE A 151 11.44 24.33 2.78
CA ILE A 151 9.99 24.55 2.93
C ILE A 151 9.64 24.71 4.42
N LYS A 152 8.89 25.77 4.75
CA LYS A 152 8.39 26.04 6.11
C LYS A 152 6.93 25.67 6.33
N ARG A 153 6.12 25.65 5.26
CA ARG A 153 4.69 25.34 5.32
C ARG A 153 4.23 24.77 4.00
N VAL A 154 3.38 23.75 4.07
CA VAL A 154 2.65 23.18 2.93
C VAL A 154 1.17 23.32 3.23
N VAL A 155 0.39 23.75 2.23
CA VAL A 155 -1.07 23.68 2.24
C VAL A 155 -1.44 22.89 1.00
N VAL A 156 -2.18 21.79 1.17
CA VAL A 156 -2.54 20.86 0.11
C VAL A 156 -4.00 20.47 0.24
N THR A 157 -4.71 20.47 -0.89
CA THR A 157 -6.07 19.94 -1.01
C THR A 157 -6.02 18.78 -2.00
N THR A 158 -6.54 17.63 -1.59
CA THR A 158 -6.43 16.40 -2.39
C THR A 158 -7.71 16.16 -3.20
N PHE A 159 -7.53 15.57 -4.37
CA PHE A 159 -8.61 15.05 -5.22
C PHE A 159 -8.37 13.55 -5.38
N GLN A 160 -8.78 12.77 -4.36
CA GLN A 160 -8.47 11.34 -4.29
C GLN A 160 -9.53 10.52 -5.01
N ALA A 161 -9.09 9.60 -5.85
CA ALA A 161 -9.98 8.68 -6.57
C ALA A 161 -10.50 7.57 -5.65
N VAL A 162 -11.65 6.99 -6.01
CA VAL A 162 -12.29 5.89 -5.26
C VAL A 162 -11.43 4.63 -5.18
N SER A 163 -10.44 4.48 -6.05
CA SER A 163 -9.49 3.36 -6.03
C SER A 163 -8.69 3.28 -4.72
N GLY A 164 -8.52 4.39 -4.00
CA GLY A 164 -7.89 4.42 -2.68
C GLY A 164 -8.66 3.60 -1.62
N THR A 165 -9.98 3.48 -1.78
CA THR A 165 -10.84 2.66 -0.91
C THR A 165 -10.88 1.19 -1.35
N GLY A 166 -10.42 0.90 -2.58
CA GLY A 166 -10.29 -0.44 -3.14
C GLY A 166 -11.42 -0.83 -4.10
N GLN A 167 -11.39 -2.09 -4.55
CA GLN A 167 -12.20 -2.57 -5.68
C GLN A 167 -13.69 -2.31 -5.53
N LYS A 168 -14.26 -2.55 -4.34
CA LYS A 168 -15.69 -2.35 -4.10
C LYS A 168 -16.13 -0.90 -4.32
N ALA A 169 -15.26 0.07 -4.04
CA ALA A 169 -15.55 1.49 -4.24
C ALA A 169 -15.49 1.88 -5.72
N ILE A 170 -14.61 1.24 -6.50
CA ILE A 170 -14.57 1.36 -7.96
C ILE A 170 -15.87 0.82 -8.55
N ASP A 171 -16.26 -0.39 -8.13
CA ASP A 171 -17.50 -1.03 -8.57
C ASP A 171 -18.73 -0.19 -8.19
N GLU A 172 -18.75 0.39 -6.98
CA GLU A 172 -19.81 1.29 -6.54
C GLU A 172 -19.89 2.55 -7.40
N LEU A 173 -18.77 3.25 -7.66
CA LEU A 173 -18.78 4.43 -8.51
C LEU A 173 -19.34 4.12 -9.91
N LEU A 174 -18.92 2.99 -10.50
CA LEU A 174 -19.41 2.54 -11.81
C LEU A 174 -20.92 2.26 -11.79
N GLN A 175 -21.38 1.55 -10.76
CA GLN A 175 -22.79 1.20 -10.60
C GLN A 175 -23.65 2.45 -10.40
N GLN A 176 -23.26 3.35 -9.48
CA GLN A 176 -23.98 4.60 -9.24
C GLN A 176 -24.05 5.47 -10.49
N THR A 177 -22.95 5.56 -11.25
CA THR A 177 -22.92 6.30 -12.53
C THR A 177 -23.89 5.69 -13.54
N THR A 178 -23.89 4.36 -13.68
CA THR A 178 -24.79 3.64 -14.58
C THR A 178 -26.25 3.83 -14.18
N ASP A 179 -26.56 3.79 -12.88
CA ASP A 179 -27.91 3.97 -12.37
C ASP A 179 -28.43 5.38 -12.67
N LEU A 180 -27.64 6.41 -12.40
CA LEU A 180 -28.01 7.80 -12.69
C LEU A 180 -28.26 8.05 -14.18
N LEU A 181 -27.38 7.53 -15.04
CA LEU A 181 -27.53 7.69 -16.50
C LEU A 181 -28.73 6.92 -17.07
N ASN A 182 -29.25 5.93 -16.33
CA ASN A 182 -30.46 5.18 -16.68
C ASN A 182 -31.69 5.62 -15.86
N PHE A 183 -31.63 6.77 -15.17
CA PHE A 183 -32.72 7.30 -14.34
C PHE A 183 -33.21 6.32 -13.25
N ARG A 184 -32.28 5.55 -12.67
CA ARG A 184 -32.53 4.62 -11.55
C ARG A 184 -32.02 5.21 -10.24
N ASP A 185 -32.61 4.76 -9.13
CA ASP A 185 -32.16 5.15 -7.79
C ASP A 185 -30.74 4.66 -7.49
N VAL A 186 -29.98 5.51 -6.81
CA VAL A 186 -28.60 5.24 -6.40
C VAL A 186 -28.55 4.51 -5.06
N LYS A 187 -27.72 3.46 -4.97
CA LYS A 187 -27.39 2.79 -3.72
C LYS A 187 -25.98 3.13 -3.25
N CYS A 188 -25.86 3.52 -1.99
CA CYS A 188 -24.59 3.83 -1.32
C CYS A 188 -24.29 2.72 -0.32
N ASN A 189 -23.33 1.84 -0.64
CA ASN A 189 -22.96 0.68 0.19
C ASN A 189 -21.55 0.82 0.78
N VAL A 190 -20.63 1.44 0.04
CA VAL A 190 -19.24 1.65 0.46
C VAL A 190 -19.09 3.02 1.10
N TYR A 191 -19.57 4.07 0.44
CA TYR A 191 -19.59 5.41 0.99
C TYR A 191 -20.94 5.69 1.67
N PRO A 192 -20.97 6.54 2.72
CA PRO A 192 -22.22 6.95 3.36
C PRO A 192 -23.07 7.88 2.48
N HIS A 193 -22.48 8.45 1.42
CA HIS A 193 -23.09 9.38 0.50
C HIS A 193 -22.73 9.00 -0.95
N GLN A 194 -23.56 9.43 -1.90
CA GLN A 194 -23.31 9.23 -3.32
C GLN A 194 -21.95 9.80 -3.72
N ILE A 195 -21.17 9.03 -4.47
CA ILE A 195 -19.87 9.45 -4.99
C ILE A 195 -19.93 9.77 -6.49
N ALA A 196 -20.84 9.15 -7.25
CA ALA A 196 -21.04 9.49 -8.66
C ALA A 196 -21.47 10.96 -8.81
N PHE A 197 -20.75 11.70 -9.65
CA PHE A 197 -20.95 13.15 -9.88
C PHE A 197 -20.92 14.00 -8.60
N ASN A 198 -20.17 13.58 -7.58
CA ASN A 198 -20.08 14.27 -6.30
C ASN A 198 -18.64 14.32 -5.78
N VAL A 199 -18.40 15.15 -4.76
CA VAL A 199 -17.14 15.24 -4.02
C VAL A 199 -17.41 15.11 -2.52
N LEU A 200 -16.65 14.25 -1.84
CA LEU A 200 -16.78 14.02 -0.40
C LEU A 200 -15.56 14.57 0.34
N PRO A 201 -15.70 15.60 1.19
CA PRO A 201 -14.59 16.20 1.93
C PRO A 201 -14.28 15.39 3.21
N HIS A 202 -14.23 14.06 3.12
CA HIS A 202 -14.05 13.17 4.26
C HIS A 202 -13.43 11.84 3.81
N ILE A 203 -12.18 11.60 4.21
CA ILE A 203 -11.45 10.36 3.92
C ILE A 203 -10.86 9.84 5.22
N ASP A 204 -11.15 8.57 5.55
CA ASP A 204 -10.83 7.96 6.85
C ASP A 204 -11.54 8.69 8.01
N LYS A 205 -11.34 8.27 9.26
CA LYS A 205 -12.10 8.77 10.41
C LYS A 205 -11.65 10.17 10.85
N PHE A 206 -12.58 10.98 11.36
CA PHE A 206 -12.25 12.20 12.11
C PHE A 206 -11.48 11.89 13.40
N LEU A 207 -10.62 12.83 13.78
CA LEU A 207 -9.86 12.88 15.01
C LEU A 207 -10.33 14.05 15.87
N GLU A 208 -9.95 14.06 17.15
CA GLU A 208 -10.37 15.10 18.12
C GLU A 208 -9.94 16.52 17.73
N ASN A 209 -8.87 16.65 16.94
CA ASN A 209 -8.35 17.94 16.47
C ASN A 209 -9.12 18.50 15.25
N GLY A 210 -10.19 17.84 14.82
CA GLY A 210 -11.02 18.25 13.67
C GLY A 210 -10.50 17.81 12.31
N TYR A 211 -9.28 17.27 12.23
CA TYR A 211 -8.75 16.66 11.01
C TYR A 211 -9.20 15.20 10.89
N THR A 212 -9.25 14.72 9.65
CA THR A 212 -9.34 13.31 9.34
C THR A 212 -8.00 12.61 9.53
N LYS A 213 -8.05 11.29 9.70
CA LYS A 213 -6.86 10.46 9.78
C LYS A 213 -6.05 10.48 8.47
N GLU A 214 -6.69 10.67 7.32
CA GLU A 214 -5.98 10.82 6.04
C GLU A 214 -5.12 12.09 6.01
N GLU A 215 -5.68 13.23 6.45
CA GLU A 215 -4.93 14.49 6.56
C GLU A 215 -3.76 14.36 7.54
N MET A 216 -3.98 13.73 8.70
CA MET A 216 -2.90 13.53 9.68
C MET A 216 -1.83 12.53 9.23
N LYS A 217 -2.15 11.55 8.37
CA LYS A 217 -1.12 10.73 7.70
C LYS A 217 -0.21 11.62 6.87
N MET A 218 -0.76 12.51 6.04
CA MET A 218 0.04 13.40 5.21
C MET A 218 0.97 14.28 6.04
N VAL A 219 0.51 14.80 7.18
CA VAL A 219 1.36 15.60 8.08
C VAL A 219 2.47 14.73 8.72
N ASN A 220 2.09 13.64 9.38
CA ASN A 220 3.01 12.86 10.20
C ASN A 220 4.02 12.07 9.37
N GLU A 221 3.56 11.46 8.27
CA GLU A 221 4.41 10.69 7.37
C GLU A 221 5.41 11.60 6.66
N THR A 222 4.99 12.80 6.21
CA THR A 222 5.91 13.78 5.61
C THR A 222 7.05 14.16 6.56
N LYS A 223 6.73 14.49 7.82
CA LYS A 223 7.76 14.83 8.83
C LYS A 223 8.75 13.69 9.03
N LYS A 224 8.26 12.45 9.13
CA LYS A 224 9.11 11.27 9.31
C LYS A 224 10.01 11.04 8.09
N ILE A 225 9.45 11.07 6.87
CA ILE A 225 10.17 10.80 5.62
C ILE A 225 11.21 11.89 5.32
N MET A 226 10.87 13.16 5.56
CA MET A 226 11.75 14.30 5.25
C MET A 226 12.82 14.53 6.33
N GLY A 227 12.76 13.82 7.47
CA GLY A 227 13.68 13.99 8.59
C GLY A 227 13.53 15.34 9.32
N ASP A 228 12.43 16.06 9.08
CA ASP A 228 12.17 17.40 9.60
C ASP A 228 11.14 17.31 10.74
N ARG A 229 11.66 17.17 11.96
CA ARG A 229 10.85 17.03 13.20
C ARG A 229 10.61 18.37 13.86
#